data_AF-A0A6A3PVI4-F1
#
_entry.id   AF-A0A6A3PVI4-F1
#
_cell.length_a   1.000
_cell.length_b   1.000
_cell.length_c   1.000
_cell.angle_alpha   90.00
_cell.angle_beta   90.00
_cell.angle_gamma   90.00
#
_symmetry.space_group_name_H-M   'P 1'
#
loop_
_entity.id
_entity.type
_entity.pdbx_description
1 polymer ?
#
loop_
_entity_poly.entity_id
_entity_poly.type
_entity_poly.pdbx_seq_one_letter_code
_entity_poly.pdbx_strand_id
1 'polypeptide(L)'
;MLMALRRLYSVISGQDLVVQYAMADADQAQYNAVNAVFGNNPRFTSLTGIFHVMQKVYTAIKAFPSDTKAIIVRDLYDMHFARSHTEFVAMRGYFLKRLRDVRELRGFAQYINGQWLTGRYSTWQLYWTPTGFASTNNPVETFNVVLKRDYTLRRRLKMGALLQELSNCCKDKSASERFFSLEVVPAQTLIRRVSEMIREKLLYEGGRHQGDIASAGHIRVISYPAKRINVSPNNRSEEGIAVTAQMGVNYARMEFEGQPYGGWVVDATRMWCQCYYWFGFGVCVHVLFAQRTLEYLDCAGREILVTRGKQKKGADDPLVRDGQRGGRPLGVGPALTY
;
A
#
# COMPACT_ATOMS: atom_id res chain seq x y z
N MET A 1 -0.97 24.09 -19.31
CA MET A 1 -1.93 23.56 -18.31
C MET A 1 -1.44 23.76 -16.87
N LEU A 2 -0.26 23.26 -16.48
CA LEU A 2 0.25 23.41 -15.09
C LEU A 2 0.44 24.86 -14.62
N MET A 3 0.87 25.78 -15.50
CA MET A 3 0.91 27.22 -15.18
C MET A 3 -0.47 27.81 -14.88
N ALA A 4 -1.51 27.35 -15.58
CA ALA A 4 -2.87 27.80 -15.32
C ALA A 4 -3.37 27.29 -13.97
N LEU A 5 -3.01 26.05 -13.58
CA LEU A 5 -3.30 25.52 -12.25
C LEU A 5 -2.67 26.39 -11.14
N ARG A 6 -1.40 26.77 -11.28
CA ARG A 6 -0.72 27.65 -10.32
C ARG A 6 -1.41 29.01 -10.19
N ARG A 7 -1.78 29.62 -11.33
CA ARG A 7 -2.51 30.89 -11.35
C ARG A 7 -3.88 30.76 -10.70
N LEU A 8 -4.64 29.72 -11.05
CA LEU A 8 -5.98 29.50 -10.52
C LEU A 8 -5.95 29.27 -9.00
N TYR A 9 -5.00 28.47 -8.51
CA TYR A 9 -4.81 28.27 -7.08
C TYR A 9 -4.53 29.59 -6.35
N SER A 10 -3.64 30.42 -6.90
CA SER A 10 -3.32 31.74 -6.33
C SER A 10 -4.53 32.68 -6.30
N VAL A 11 -5.32 32.71 -7.37
CA VAL A 11 -6.56 33.51 -7.42
C VAL A 11 -7.59 33.04 -6.40
N ILE A 12 -7.76 31.72 -6.23
CA ILE A 12 -8.79 31.16 -5.34
C ILE A 12 -8.37 31.23 -3.86
N SER A 13 -7.12 30.92 -3.55
CA SER A 13 -6.65 30.78 -2.16
C SER A 13 -5.96 32.03 -1.62
N GLY A 14 -5.55 32.96 -2.49
CA GLY A 14 -4.67 34.07 -2.13
C GLY A 14 -3.23 33.65 -1.81
N GLN A 15 -2.86 32.39 -2.06
CA GLN A 15 -1.56 31.82 -1.72
C GLN A 15 -0.84 31.28 -2.96
N ASP A 16 0.50 31.31 -2.95
CA ASP A 16 1.28 30.65 -3.99
C ASP A 16 1.17 29.12 -3.89
N LEU A 17 0.92 28.47 -5.02
CA LEU A 17 0.93 27.01 -5.08
C LEU A 17 2.37 26.49 -4.96
N VAL A 18 2.71 25.95 -3.79
CA VAL A 18 3.99 25.28 -3.53
C VAL A 18 3.82 23.77 -3.67
N VAL A 19 4.39 23.21 -4.74
CA VAL A 19 4.40 21.75 -4.96
C VAL A 19 5.74 21.19 -4.49
N GLN A 20 5.70 20.20 -3.60
CA GLN A 20 6.89 19.49 -3.14
C GLN A 20 7.14 18.21 -3.94
N TYR A 21 6.07 17.49 -4.31
CA TYR A 21 6.17 16.24 -5.05
C TYR A 21 5.19 16.23 -6.20
N ALA A 22 5.63 15.76 -7.37
CA ALA A 22 4.74 15.49 -8.50
C ALA A 22 5.11 14.14 -9.13
N MET A 23 4.18 13.20 -9.11
CA MET A 23 4.34 11.89 -9.73
C MET A 23 3.82 11.91 -11.16
N ALA A 24 4.62 11.39 -12.07
CA ALA A 24 4.31 11.30 -13.49
C ALA A 24 4.76 9.94 -14.05
N ASP A 25 4.38 9.66 -15.28
CA ASP A 25 4.94 8.54 -16.03
C ASP A 25 6.42 8.79 -16.29
N ALA A 26 7.18 7.73 -16.58
CA ALA A 26 8.58 7.85 -17.03
C ALA A 26 8.65 8.35 -18.49
N ASP A 27 8.13 9.55 -18.72
CA ASP A 27 8.03 10.23 -20.01
C ASP A 27 8.75 11.58 -19.99
N GLN A 28 9.50 11.86 -21.06
CA GLN A 28 10.36 13.03 -21.14
C GLN A 28 9.57 14.34 -21.22
N ALA A 29 8.43 14.34 -21.90
CA ALA A 29 7.59 15.52 -22.02
C ALA A 29 6.92 15.84 -20.68
N GLN A 30 6.39 14.83 -19.99
CA GLN A 30 5.84 14.99 -18.64
C GLN A 30 6.90 15.52 -17.66
N TYR A 31 8.09 14.91 -17.63
CA TYR A 31 9.19 15.35 -16.79
C TYR A 31 9.56 16.82 -17.04
N ASN A 32 9.75 17.19 -18.31
CA ASN A 32 10.10 18.57 -18.68
C ASN A 32 9.01 19.56 -18.30
N ALA A 33 7.74 19.22 -18.54
CA ALA A 33 6.62 20.10 -18.24
C ALA A 33 6.48 20.39 -16.74
N VAL A 34 6.65 19.36 -15.90
CA VAL A 34 6.56 19.51 -14.44
C VAL A 34 7.74 20.33 -13.92
N ASN A 35 8.97 20.02 -14.35
CA ASN A 35 10.17 20.75 -13.92
C ASN A 35 10.19 22.20 -14.42
N ALA A 36 9.68 22.48 -15.62
CA ALA A 36 9.59 23.86 -16.12
C ALA A 36 8.69 24.77 -15.27
N VAL A 37 7.68 24.19 -14.59
CA VAL A 37 6.70 24.96 -13.78
C VAL A 37 7.05 24.98 -12.30
N PHE A 38 7.54 23.86 -11.77
CA PHE A 38 7.77 23.69 -10.32
C PHE A 38 9.25 23.54 -9.94
N GLY A 39 10.16 23.36 -10.90
CA GLY A 39 11.58 23.08 -10.66
C GLY A 39 12.37 24.23 -10.02
N ASN A 40 11.83 25.45 -10.02
CA ASN A 40 12.45 26.58 -9.31
C ASN A 40 12.32 26.46 -7.78
N ASN A 41 11.46 25.56 -7.27
CA ASN A 41 11.39 25.26 -5.85
C ASN A 41 12.51 24.25 -5.47
N PRO A 42 13.47 24.61 -4.60
CA PRO A 42 14.56 23.69 -4.23
C PRO A 42 14.09 22.45 -3.46
N ARG A 43 12.86 22.48 -2.91
CA ARG A 43 12.24 21.32 -2.25
C ARG A 43 11.41 20.46 -3.20
N PHE A 44 11.27 20.86 -4.47
CA PHE A 44 10.49 20.12 -5.44
C PHE A 44 11.23 18.86 -5.92
N THR A 45 10.53 17.73 -5.93
CA THR A 45 11.00 16.47 -6.49
C THR A 45 9.98 15.93 -7.49
N SER A 46 10.39 15.77 -8.74
CA SER A 46 9.63 15.00 -9.73
C SER A 46 9.82 13.53 -9.42
N LEU A 47 8.73 12.79 -9.20
CA LEU A 47 8.74 11.39 -8.81
C LEU A 47 8.37 10.50 -10.00
N THR A 48 9.00 9.33 -10.06
CA THR A 48 8.64 8.27 -11.02
C THR A 48 7.98 7.13 -10.28
N GLY A 49 6.82 6.66 -10.77
CA GLY A 49 6.16 5.48 -10.22
C GLY A 49 6.94 4.19 -10.51
N ILE A 50 7.16 3.37 -9.48
CA ILE A 50 7.89 2.09 -9.58
C ILE A 50 7.28 1.14 -10.61
N PHE A 51 5.97 1.23 -10.84
CA PHE A 51 5.29 0.43 -11.86
C PHE A 51 5.89 0.66 -13.25
N HIS A 52 6.13 1.92 -13.64
CA HIS A 52 6.71 2.25 -14.94
C HIS A 52 8.19 1.85 -15.03
N VAL A 53 8.93 2.02 -13.93
CA VAL A 53 10.31 1.52 -13.82
C VAL A 53 10.33 0.01 -14.07
N MET A 54 9.50 -0.74 -13.33
CA MET A 54 9.45 -2.19 -13.43
C MET A 54 8.96 -2.67 -14.80
N GLN A 55 7.98 -2.01 -15.43
CA GLN A 55 7.58 -2.32 -16.81
C GLN A 55 8.79 -2.32 -17.77
N LYS A 56 9.62 -1.28 -17.71
CA LYS A 56 10.81 -1.17 -18.57
C LYS A 56 11.91 -2.13 -18.17
N VAL A 57 12.10 -2.36 -16.87
CA VAL A 57 13.07 -3.35 -16.37
C VAL A 57 12.69 -4.75 -16.83
N TYR A 58 11.43 -5.18 -16.72
CA TYR A 58 10.97 -6.50 -17.17
C TYR A 58 11.23 -6.72 -18.66
N THR A 59 11.05 -5.69 -19.49
CA THR A 59 11.45 -5.74 -20.91
C THR A 59 12.96 -5.93 -21.05
N ALA A 60 13.77 -5.16 -20.32
CA ALA A 60 15.22 -5.20 -20.41
C ALA A 60 15.83 -6.52 -19.92
N ILE A 61 15.21 -7.18 -18.93
CA ILE A 61 15.70 -8.45 -18.38
C ILE A 61 15.03 -9.67 -19.03
N LYS A 62 14.17 -9.50 -20.05
CA LYS A 62 13.36 -10.58 -20.65
C LYS A 62 14.19 -11.79 -21.08
N ALA A 63 15.40 -11.56 -21.59
CA ALA A 63 16.29 -12.62 -22.07
C ALA A 63 17.10 -13.32 -20.95
N PHE A 64 17.10 -12.81 -19.72
CA PHE A 64 17.90 -13.39 -18.64
C PHE A 64 17.28 -14.67 -18.06
N PRO A 65 18.10 -15.55 -17.44
CA PRO A 65 17.59 -16.68 -16.68
C PRO A 65 16.63 -16.25 -15.57
N SER A 66 15.67 -17.13 -15.22
CA SER A 66 14.62 -16.84 -14.24
C SER A 66 15.17 -16.44 -12.86
N ASP A 67 16.22 -17.11 -12.39
CA ASP A 67 16.84 -16.82 -11.09
C ASP A 67 17.48 -15.43 -11.08
N THR A 68 18.18 -15.09 -12.17
CA THR A 68 18.77 -13.76 -12.36
C THR A 68 17.70 -12.66 -12.38
N LYS A 69 16.58 -12.90 -13.08
CA LYS A 69 15.44 -11.96 -13.08
C LYS A 69 14.88 -11.79 -11.67
N ALA A 70 14.68 -12.87 -10.94
CA ALA A 70 14.13 -12.84 -9.59
C ALA A 70 15.02 -12.04 -8.63
N ILE A 71 16.33 -12.23 -8.69
CA ILE A 71 17.31 -11.48 -7.88
C ILE A 71 17.29 -9.99 -8.25
N ILE A 72 17.31 -9.65 -9.54
CA ILE A 72 17.27 -8.25 -9.99
C ILE A 72 15.99 -7.56 -9.50
N VAL A 73 14.84 -8.20 -9.69
CA VAL A 73 13.54 -7.68 -9.27
C VAL A 73 13.51 -7.48 -7.76
N ARG A 74 13.97 -8.47 -7.00
CA ARG A 74 14.01 -8.41 -5.54
C ARG A 74 14.83 -7.22 -5.05
N ASP A 75 16.06 -7.07 -5.54
CA ASP A 75 16.95 -5.97 -5.14
C ASP A 75 16.40 -4.59 -5.50
N LEU A 76 15.70 -4.47 -6.63
CA LEU A 76 15.03 -3.21 -7.01
C LEU A 76 13.89 -2.86 -6.05
N TYR A 77 13.10 -3.85 -5.62
CA TYR A 77 12.09 -3.62 -4.59
C TYR A 77 12.70 -3.35 -3.22
N ASP A 78 13.81 -3.98 -2.87
CA ASP A 78 14.52 -3.69 -1.60
C ASP A 78 15.02 -2.24 -1.58
N MET A 79 15.66 -1.79 -2.67
CA MET A 79 16.02 -0.38 -2.84
C MET A 79 14.81 0.55 -2.84
N HIS A 80 13.69 0.13 -3.40
CA HIS A 80 12.46 0.92 -3.40
C HIS A 80 11.91 1.16 -1.99
N PHE A 81 12.08 0.20 -1.08
CA PHE A 81 11.66 0.25 0.32
C PHE A 81 12.77 0.67 1.31
N ALA A 82 13.90 1.14 0.80
CA ALA A 82 15.01 1.61 1.64
C ALA A 82 14.52 2.65 2.65
N ARG A 83 14.88 2.49 3.94
CA ARG A 83 14.44 3.37 5.03
C ARG A 83 15.29 4.62 5.18
N SER A 84 16.47 4.60 4.58
CA SER A 84 17.43 5.71 4.70
C SER A 84 18.30 5.82 3.46
N HIS A 85 18.91 7.00 3.30
CA HIS A 85 19.85 7.26 2.23
C HIS A 85 21.06 6.32 2.28
N THR A 86 21.58 6.04 3.47
CA THR A 86 22.72 5.16 3.68
C THR A 86 22.40 3.73 3.26
N GLU A 87 21.24 3.22 3.64
CA GLU A 87 20.76 1.90 3.26
C GLU A 87 20.58 1.79 1.74
N PHE A 88 19.95 2.79 1.11
CA PHE A 88 19.78 2.84 -0.34
C PHE A 88 21.12 2.82 -1.07
N VAL A 89 22.07 3.66 -0.65
CA VAL A 89 23.40 3.75 -1.28
C VAL A 89 24.17 2.43 -1.12
N ALA A 90 24.09 1.79 0.04
CA ALA A 90 24.72 0.50 0.28
C ALA A 90 24.12 -0.60 -0.62
N MET A 91 22.80 -0.74 -0.64
CA MET A 91 22.10 -1.71 -1.49
C MET A 91 22.41 -1.49 -2.97
N ARG A 92 22.36 -0.24 -3.43
CA ARG A 92 22.74 0.14 -4.81
C ARG A 92 24.17 -0.26 -5.13
N GLY A 93 25.11 -0.03 -4.21
CA GLY A 93 26.52 -0.38 -4.36
C GLY A 93 26.72 -1.89 -4.56
N TYR A 94 26.14 -2.70 -3.68
CA TYR A 94 26.21 -4.17 -3.77
C TYR A 94 25.53 -4.70 -5.04
N PHE A 95 24.33 -4.20 -5.35
CA PHE A 95 23.58 -4.55 -6.55
C PHE A 95 24.41 -4.31 -7.82
N LEU A 96 24.93 -3.10 -7.99
CA LEU A 96 25.70 -2.75 -9.18
C LEU A 96 27.05 -3.48 -9.26
N LYS A 97 27.71 -3.74 -8.12
CA LYS A 97 28.92 -4.55 -8.09
C LYS A 97 28.63 -5.95 -8.65
N ARG A 98 27.63 -6.63 -8.11
CA ARG A 98 27.25 -7.98 -8.51
C ARG A 98 26.87 -8.07 -9.99
N LEU A 99 26.18 -7.06 -10.53
CA LEU A 99 25.86 -7.02 -11.97
C LEU A 99 27.10 -6.81 -12.86
N ARG A 100 28.09 -6.03 -12.41
CA ARG A 100 29.32 -5.78 -13.20
C ARG A 100 30.28 -6.97 -13.20
N ASP A 101 30.27 -7.76 -12.13
CA ASP A 101 31.09 -8.96 -11.98
C ASP A 101 30.70 -10.05 -13.01
N VAL A 102 29.45 -10.06 -13.46
CA VAL A 102 28.94 -10.98 -14.49
C VAL A 102 28.99 -10.31 -15.87
N ARG A 103 29.76 -10.89 -16.82
CA ARG A 103 30.01 -10.29 -18.15
C ARG A 103 28.72 -9.98 -18.91
N GLU A 104 27.76 -10.91 -18.87
CA GLU A 104 26.48 -10.86 -19.56
C GLU A 104 25.56 -9.77 -19.00
N LEU A 105 25.76 -9.35 -17.75
CA LEU A 105 24.93 -8.36 -17.07
C LEU A 105 25.51 -6.94 -17.12
N ARG A 106 26.74 -6.75 -17.62
CA ARG A 106 27.38 -5.42 -17.66
C ARG A 106 26.59 -4.39 -18.46
N GLY A 107 26.02 -4.78 -19.60
CA GLY A 107 25.17 -3.90 -20.40
C GLY A 107 23.91 -3.47 -19.64
N PHE A 108 23.29 -4.42 -18.93
CA PHE A 108 22.16 -4.11 -18.06
C PHE A 108 22.58 -3.24 -16.86
N ALA A 109 23.75 -3.46 -16.28
CA ALA A 109 24.29 -2.64 -15.19
C ALA A 109 24.45 -1.17 -15.61
N GLN A 110 24.96 -0.93 -16.82
CA GLN A 110 25.06 0.42 -17.40
C GLN A 110 23.69 1.04 -17.61
N TYR A 111 22.76 0.29 -18.20
CA TYR A 111 21.38 0.71 -18.43
C TYR A 111 20.65 1.06 -17.12
N ILE A 112 20.61 0.15 -16.15
CA ILE A 112 19.87 0.35 -14.89
C ILE A 112 20.48 1.49 -14.08
N ASN A 113 21.81 1.60 -14.06
CA ASN A 113 22.49 2.69 -13.37
C ASN A 113 22.15 4.05 -13.99
N GLY A 114 22.42 4.20 -15.29
CA GLY A 114 22.31 5.47 -15.98
C GLY A 114 20.88 5.99 -16.10
N GLN A 115 19.89 5.10 -16.26
CA GLN A 115 18.51 5.52 -16.47
C GLN A 115 17.70 5.59 -15.17
N TRP A 116 17.85 4.60 -14.28
CA TRP A 116 16.92 4.39 -13.17
C TRP A 116 17.52 4.56 -11.78
N LEU A 117 18.85 4.54 -11.61
CA LEU A 117 19.47 4.71 -10.28
C LEU A 117 20.19 6.05 -10.09
N THR A 118 20.62 6.67 -11.18
CA THR A 118 21.26 8.00 -11.17
C THR A 118 20.68 8.95 -12.22
N GLY A 119 19.82 8.45 -13.10
CA GLY A 119 19.22 9.21 -14.19
C GLY A 119 18.05 10.10 -13.76
N ARG A 120 17.38 10.69 -14.76
CA ARG A 120 16.21 11.56 -14.58
C ARG A 120 15.03 10.87 -13.89
N TYR A 121 14.94 9.55 -13.96
CA TYR A 121 13.86 8.74 -13.40
C TYR A 121 14.29 7.94 -12.16
N SER A 122 15.29 8.44 -11.43
CA SER A 122 15.85 7.78 -10.24
C SER A 122 15.11 8.06 -8.94
N THR A 123 14.14 8.97 -8.98
CA THR A 123 13.32 9.40 -7.86
C THR A 123 12.09 8.51 -7.67
N TRP A 124 12.33 7.25 -7.29
CA TRP A 124 11.26 6.26 -7.07
C TRP A 124 10.45 6.59 -5.82
N GLN A 125 9.13 6.53 -5.92
CA GLN A 125 8.22 7.20 -5.01
C GLN A 125 8.38 6.88 -3.51
N LEU A 126 8.52 5.62 -3.08
CA LEU A 126 8.52 5.28 -1.65
C LEU A 126 9.78 5.78 -0.93
N TYR A 127 10.97 5.48 -1.45
CA TYR A 127 12.23 5.95 -0.85
C TYR A 127 12.37 7.49 -0.84
N TRP A 128 11.76 8.19 -1.81
CA TRP A 128 11.88 9.66 -1.94
C TRP A 128 10.75 10.46 -1.29
N THR A 129 9.74 9.81 -0.71
CA THR A 129 8.61 10.50 -0.06
C THR A 129 8.46 10.10 1.40
N PRO A 130 7.83 10.95 2.22
CA PRO A 130 7.45 10.54 3.57
C PRO A 130 6.49 9.35 3.54
N THR A 131 6.49 8.58 4.62
CA THR A 131 5.57 7.47 4.86
C THR A 131 4.11 7.87 4.61
N GLY A 132 3.37 7.02 3.88
CA GLY A 132 1.93 7.23 3.65
C GLY A 132 1.60 8.07 2.42
N PHE A 133 2.60 8.59 1.70
CA PHE A 133 2.37 9.30 0.46
C PHE A 133 1.91 8.37 -0.66
N ALA A 134 1.26 8.95 -1.67
CA ALA A 134 0.73 8.21 -2.81
C ALA A 134 1.85 7.42 -3.51
N SER A 135 1.65 6.10 -3.62
CA SER A 135 2.66 5.20 -4.19
C SER A 135 2.45 4.89 -5.67
N THR A 136 1.39 5.41 -6.30
CA THR A 136 1.07 5.22 -7.72
C THR A 136 0.27 6.41 -8.25
N ASN A 137 0.30 6.62 -9.56
CA ASN A 137 -0.59 7.53 -10.29
C ASN A 137 -1.98 6.93 -10.57
N ASN A 138 -2.31 5.76 -10.02
CA ASN A 138 -3.59 5.07 -10.25
C ASN A 138 -4.83 5.95 -9.98
N PRO A 139 -4.85 6.91 -9.04
CA PRO A 139 -5.97 7.84 -8.92
C PRO A 139 -6.20 8.68 -10.19
N VAL A 140 -5.13 9.11 -10.87
CA VAL A 140 -5.21 9.87 -12.14
C VAL A 140 -5.75 8.97 -13.24
N GLU A 141 -5.24 7.74 -13.36
CA GLU A 141 -5.74 6.76 -14.34
C GLU A 141 -7.22 6.43 -14.10
N THR A 142 -7.61 6.22 -12.84
CA THR A 142 -9.01 5.95 -12.44
C THR A 142 -9.90 7.13 -12.77
N PHE A 143 -9.45 8.36 -12.49
CA PHE A 143 -10.18 9.56 -12.85
C PHE A 143 -10.35 9.69 -14.37
N ASN A 144 -9.32 9.40 -15.15
CA ASN A 144 -9.39 9.39 -16.61
C ASN A 144 -10.39 8.35 -17.13
N VAL A 145 -10.50 7.19 -16.49
CA VAL A 145 -11.52 6.18 -16.83
C VAL A 145 -12.93 6.70 -16.55
N VAL A 146 -13.15 7.32 -15.39
CA VAL A 146 -14.44 7.96 -15.03
C VAL A 146 -14.79 9.05 -16.04
N LEU A 147 -13.85 9.95 -16.33
CA LEU A 147 -14.06 11.03 -17.30
C LEU A 147 -14.47 10.48 -18.68
N LYS A 148 -13.73 9.46 -19.16
CA LYS A 148 -14.01 8.81 -20.45
C LYS A 148 -15.34 8.07 -20.44
N ARG A 149 -15.70 7.41 -19.34
CA ARG A 149 -16.92 6.58 -19.25
C ARG A 149 -18.17 7.44 -19.12
N ASP A 150 -18.14 8.42 -18.22
CA ASP A 150 -19.35 9.11 -17.75
C ASP A 150 -19.63 10.41 -18.51
N TYR A 151 -18.59 11.10 -18.96
CA TYR A 151 -18.74 12.44 -19.55
C TYR A 151 -18.51 12.42 -21.06
N THR A 152 -17.40 11.84 -21.52
CA THR A 152 -17.13 11.80 -22.96
C THR A 152 -17.76 10.60 -23.67
N LEU A 153 -18.30 9.64 -22.91
CA LEU A 153 -18.85 8.37 -23.41
C LEU A 153 -17.89 7.64 -24.37
N ARG A 154 -16.58 7.79 -24.13
CA ARG A 154 -15.46 7.28 -24.95
C ARG A 154 -15.45 7.83 -26.38
N ARG A 155 -16.11 8.96 -26.63
CA ARG A 155 -16.15 9.65 -27.92
C ARG A 155 -15.21 10.84 -27.94
N ARG A 156 -14.73 11.19 -29.14
CA ARG A 156 -13.99 12.42 -29.37
C ARG A 156 -14.97 13.58 -29.53
N LEU A 157 -14.91 14.55 -28.64
CA LEU A 157 -15.79 15.72 -28.65
C LEU A 157 -15.12 16.92 -29.35
N LYS A 158 -15.95 17.81 -29.92
CA LYS A 158 -15.51 19.15 -30.35
C LYS A 158 -15.23 20.02 -29.12
N MET A 159 -14.41 21.06 -29.27
CA MET A 159 -13.90 21.84 -28.14
C MET A 159 -15.02 22.40 -27.24
N GLY A 160 -16.08 22.99 -27.80
CA GLY A 160 -17.19 23.54 -27.01
C GLY A 160 -17.91 22.47 -26.18
N ALA A 161 -18.22 21.32 -26.78
CA ALA A 161 -18.83 20.20 -26.07
C ALA A 161 -17.89 19.61 -25.01
N LEU A 162 -16.59 19.50 -25.31
CA LEU A 162 -15.60 19.01 -24.33
C LEU A 162 -15.52 19.94 -23.11
N LEU A 163 -15.49 21.26 -23.31
CA LEU A 163 -15.48 22.22 -22.21
C LEU A 163 -16.76 22.14 -21.36
N GLN A 164 -17.91 21.94 -22.00
CA GLN A 164 -19.17 21.75 -21.30
C GLN A 164 -19.14 20.47 -20.44
N GLU A 165 -18.66 19.35 -20.99
CA GLU A 165 -18.54 18.09 -20.25
C GLU A 165 -17.53 18.17 -19.10
N LEU A 166 -16.40 18.84 -19.30
CA LEU A 166 -15.44 19.11 -18.23
C LEU A 166 -16.05 19.99 -17.13
N SER A 167 -16.84 21.00 -17.50
CA SER A 167 -17.57 21.85 -16.56
C SER A 167 -18.60 21.05 -15.75
N ASN A 168 -19.37 20.18 -16.42
CA ASN A 168 -20.31 19.27 -15.76
C ASN A 168 -19.57 18.35 -14.78
N CYS A 169 -18.44 17.77 -15.20
CA CYS A 169 -17.58 16.96 -14.33
C CYS A 169 -17.11 17.74 -13.09
N CYS A 170 -16.65 18.97 -13.27
CA CYS A 170 -16.26 19.83 -12.14
C CYS A 170 -17.44 20.08 -11.19
N LYS A 171 -18.64 20.39 -11.71
CA LYS A 171 -19.84 20.60 -10.88
C LYS A 171 -20.19 19.35 -10.07
N ASP A 172 -20.27 18.19 -10.71
CA ASP A 172 -20.58 16.93 -10.04
C ASP A 172 -19.56 16.58 -8.97
N LYS A 173 -18.26 16.76 -9.26
CA LYS A 173 -17.18 16.49 -8.29
C LYS A 173 -17.18 17.50 -7.15
N SER A 174 -17.52 18.76 -7.42
CA SER A 174 -17.61 19.79 -6.39
C SER A 174 -18.81 19.61 -5.46
N ALA A 175 -19.88 18.95 -5.93
CA ALA A 175 -21.05 18.61 -5.12
C ALA A 175 -20.83 17.37 -4.23
N SER A 176 -19.70 16.66 -4.38
CA SER A 176 -19.40 15.48 -3.58
C SER A 176 -19.02 15.86 -2.16
N GLU A 177 -19.65 15.23 -1.17
CA GLU A 177 -19.30 15.36 0.27
C GLU A 177 -17.99 14.65 0.67
N ARG A 178 -17.12 14.31 -0.30
CA ARG A 178 -15.86 13.64 0.00
C ARG A 178 -14.86 14.67 0.53
N PHE A 179 -14.58 14.59 1.82
CA PHE A 179 -13.55 15.38 2.46
C PHE A 179 -12.16 14.96 2.02
N PHE A 180 -11.27 15.94 1.91
CA PHE A 180 -9.85 15.68 1.71
C PHE A 180 -9.25 15.18 3.04
N SER A 181 -8.74 13.95 3.05
CA SER A 181 -8.04 13.39 4.21
C SER A 181 -6.56 13.69 4.13
N LEU A 182 -6.02 14.29 5.20
CA LEU A 182 -4.58 14.43 5.40
C LEU A 182 -3.96 13.15 5.96
N GLU A 183 -4.77 12.31 6.60
CA GLU A 183 -4.32 11.06 7.18
C GLU A 183 -4.47 9.89 6.20
N VAL A 184 -3.63 8.89 6.40
CA VAL A 184 -3.66 7.64 5.63
C VAL A 184 -4.94 6.88 5.95
N VAL A 185 -5.78 6.69 4.94
CA VAL A 185 -6.99 5.86 5.06
C VAL A 185 -6.70 4.45 4.55
N PRO A 186 -6.88 3.40 5.36
CA PRO A 186 -6.66 2.02 4.92
C PRO A 186 -7.57 1.67 3.74
N ALA A 187 -6.97 1.15 2.66
CA ALA A 187 -7.75 0.68 1.53
C ALA A 187 -8.61 -0.53 1.92
N GLN A 188 -9.83 -0.63 1.37
CA GLN A 188 -10.74 -1.77 1.61
C GLN A 188 -10.10 -3.12 1.25
N THR A 189 -9.21 -3.15 0.26
CA THR A 189 -8.43 -4.35 -0.10
C THR A 189 -7.47 -4.79 1.01
N LEU A 190 -6.86 -3.84 1.73
CA LEU A 190 -5.98 -4.13 2.87
C LEU A 190 -6.80 -4.62 4.08
N ILE A 191 -7.95 -4.00 4.34
CA ILE A 191 -8.90 -4.42 5.39
C ILE A 191 -9.37 -5.87 5.15
N ARG A 192 -9.72 -6.21 3.91
CA ARG A 192 -10.08 -7.59 3.52
C ARG A 192 -8.93 -8.57 3.70
N ARG A 193 -7.71 -8.19 3.28
CA ARG A 193 -6.50 -8.99 3.46
C ARG A 193 -6.26 -9.36 4.93
N VAL A 194 -6.44 -8.42 5.85
CA VAL A 194 -6.32 -8.70 7.30
C VAL A 194 -7.31 -9.78 7.72
N SER A 195 -8.57 -9.68 7.30
CA SER A 195 -9.58 -10.70 7.61
C SER A 195 -9.23 -12.08 7.04
N GLU A 196 -8.72 -12.13 5.81
CA GLU A 196 -8.28 -13.38 5.18
C GLU A 196 -7.07 -14.00 5.90
N MET A 197 -6.08 -13.19 6.26
CA MET A 197 -4.90 -13.64 7.00
C MET A 197 -5.25 -14.12 8.41
N ILE A 198 -6.20 -13.47 9.11
CA ILE A 198 -6.71 -13.95 10.41
C ILE A 198 -7.38 -15.32 10.23
N ARG A 199 -8.27 -15.45 9.23
CA ARG A 199 -8.98 -16.70 8.94
C ARG A 199 -8.02 -17.85 8.64
N GLU A 200 -6.94 -17.56 7.93
CA GLU A 200 -5.88 -18.53 7.57
C GLU A 200 -4.82 -18.71 8.66
N LYS A 201 -4.96 -18.05 9.82
CA LYS A 201 -4.02 -18.10 10.95
C LYS A 201 -2.60 -17.65 10.59
N LEU A 202 -2.51 -16.67 9.69
CA LEU A 202 -1.25 -16.05 9.24
C LEU A 202 -0.92 -14.75 10.00
N LEU A 203 -1.83 -14.29 10.86
CA LEU A 203 -1.64 -13.18 11.80
C LEU A 203 -2.14 -13.57 13.19
N TYR A 204 -1.33 -13.33 14.21
CA TYR A 204 -1.71 -13.54 15.61
C TYR A 204 -0.87 -12.69 16.56
N GLU A 205 -1.38 -12.51 17.78
CA GLU A 205 -0.66 -11.83 18.87
C GLU A 205 0.55 -12.68 19.29
N GLY A 206 1.74 -12.07 19.26
CA GLY A 206 2.97 -12.67 19.76
C GLY A 206 2.95 -12.76 21.29
N GLY A 207 3.65 -13.75 21.85
CA GLY A 207 3.77 -13.89 23.30
C GLY A 207 4.41 -12.65 23.94
N ARG A 208 3.91 -12.25 25.12
CA ARG A 208 4.57 -11.23 25.95
C ARG A 208 5.84 -11.82 26.53
N HIS A 209 7.00 -11.22 26.28
CA HIS A 209 8.24 -11.70 26.91
C HIS A 209 8.23 -11.33 28.40
N GLN A 210 8.74 -12.23 29.25
CA GLN A 210 9.03 -11.96 30.67
C GLN A 210 10.14 -10.89 30.74
N GLY A 211 9.74 -9.62 30.76
CA GLY A 211 10.64 -8.47 30.68
C GLY A 211 10.02 -7.28 29.93
N ASP A 212 8.99 -7.52 29.11
CA ASP A 212 8.22 -6.44 28.50
C ASP A 212 7.43 -5.74 29.62
N ILE A 213 7.85 -4.52 29.98
CA ILE A 213 7.00 -3.59 30.73
C ILE A 213 5.72 -3.49 29.90
N ALA A 214 4.57 -3.72 30.53
CA ALA A 214 3.26 -3.56 29.89
C ALA A 214 3.08 -2.08 29.50
N SER A 215 3.64 -1.72 28.35
CA SER A 215 3.48 -0.41 27.74
C SER A 215 2.08 -0.38 27.17
N ALA A 216 1.22 0.45 27.75
CA ALA A 216 -0.11 0.69 27.23
C ALA A 216 -0.02 0.99 25.72
N GLY A 217 -0.75 0.22 24.90
CA GLY A 217 -0.80 0.42 23.45
C GLY A 217 0.25 -0.33 22.60
N HIS A 218 1.23 -1.03 23.20
CA HIS A 218 2.20 -1.81 22.44
C HIS A 218 1.84 -3.30 22.41
N ILE A 219 1.80 -3.89 21.21
CA ILE A 219 1.64 -5.34 21.05
C ILE A 219 2.67 -5.89 20.07
N ARG A 220 2.92 -7.20 20.17
CA ARG A 220 3.67 -7.95 19.17
C ARG A 220 2.71 -8.66 18.25
N VAL A 221 2.92 -8.54 16.94
CA VAL A 221 2.12 -9.25 15.93
C VAL A 221 3.04 -10.14 15.12
N ILE A 222 2.79 -11.44 15.15
CA ILE A 222 3.50 -12.39 14.30
C ILE A 222 2.75 -12.51 12.98
N SER A 223 3.49 -12.39 11.88
CA SER A 223 3.01 -12.43 10.51
C SER A 223 3.73 -13.52 9.73
N TYR A 224 2.96 -14.37 9.07
CA TYR A 224 3.47 -15.37 8.16
C TYR A 224 3.31 -14.94 6.69
N PRO A 225 4.11 -15.52 5.77
CA PRO A 225 3.96 -15.27 4.34
C PRO A 225 2.53 -15.60 3.86
N ALA A 226 1.87 -14.61 3.26
CA ALA A 226 0.52 -14.75 2.72
C ALA A 226 0.50 -14.38 1.24
N LYS A 227 -0.13 -15.23 0.42
CA LYS A 227 -0.34 -14.94 -1.00
C LYS A 227 -1.13 -13.63 -1.14
N ARG A 228 -0.77 -12.78 -2.09
CA ARG A 228 -1.57 -11.60 -2.44
C ARG A 228 -2.47 -11.97 -3.59
N ILE A 229 -3.79 -11.91 -3.39
CA ILE A 229 -4.76 -12.17 -4.46
C ILE A 229 -4.57 -11.08 -5.52
N ASN A 230 -4.31 -11.52 -6.75
CA ASN A 230 -4.12 -10.62 -7.86
C ASN A 230 -5.49 -10.04 -8.25
N VAL A 231 -5.66 -8.73 -8.17
CA VAL A 231 -6.90 -8.09 -8.65
C VAL A 231 -6.84 -8.15 -10.18
N SER A 232 -7.81 -8.84 -10.78
CA SER A 232 -7.90 -8.99 -12.25
C SER A 232 -7.79 -7.62 -12.91
N PRO A 233 -6.83 -7.44 -13.84
CA PRO A 233 -6.64 -6.15 -14.46
C PRO A 233 -7.69 -5.95 -15.55
N ASN A 234 -8.59 -5.00 -15.33
CA ASN A 234 -9.42 -4.49 -16.41
C ASN A 234 -8.53 -3.68 -17.37
N ASN A 235 -8.31 -4.21 -18.58
CA ASN A 235 -7.62 -3.55 -19.71
C ASN A 235 -6.11 -3.28 -19.55
N ARG A 236 -5.32 -4.15 -18.90
CA ARG A 236 -3.84 -4.05 -18.93
C ARG A 236 -3.25 -5.03 -19.95
N SER A 237 -2.12 -4.65 -20.57
CA SER A 237 -1.32 -5.58 -21.37
C SER A 237 -0.80 -6.73 -20.51
N GLU A 238 -0.49 -7.88 -21.11
CA GLU A 238 0.03 -9.06 -20.40
C GLU A 238 1.24 -8.70 -19.52
N GLU A 239 2.14 -7.86 -20.02
CA GLU A 239 3.29 -7.35 -19.28
C GLU A 239 2.86 -6.51 -18.07
N GLY A 240 1.84 -5.68 -18.22
CA GLY A 240 1.26 -4.92 -17.11
C GLY A 240 0.64 -5.81 -16.04
N ILE A 241 0.04 -6.94 -16.42
CA ILE A 241 -0.48 -7.96 -15.48
C ILE A 241 0.68 -8.57 -14.69
N ALA A 242 1.72 -9.01 -15.40
CA ALA A 242 2.89 -9.64 -14.80
C ALA A 242 3.61 -8.69 -13.82
N VAL A 243 3.81 -7.43 -14.20
CA VAL A 243 4.39 -6.40 -13.32
C VAL A 243 3.52 -6.20 -12.06
N THR A 244 2.21 -6.11 -12.22
CA THR A 244 1.27 -5.94 -11.09
C THR A 244 1.32 -7.12 -10.14
N ALA A 245 1.37 -8.34 -10.68
CA ALA A 245 1.45 -9.57 -9.89
C ALA A 245 2.75 -9.59 -9.05
N GLN A 246 3.88 -9.30 -9.69
CA GLN A 246 5.19 -9.30 -9.05
C GLN A 246 5.34 -8.17 -8.03
N MET A 247 4.76 -7.01 -8.30
CA MET A 247 4.62 -5.93 -7.33
C MET A 247 3.82 -6.39 -6.11
N GLY A 248 2.71 -7.10 -6.32
CA GLY A 248 1.92 -7.67 -5.25
C GLY A 248 2.71 -8.66 -4.37
N VAL A 249 3.49 -9.55 -4.99
CA VAL A 249 4.36 -10.50 -4.28
C VAL A 249 5.41 -9.77 -3.44
N ASN A 250 6.11 -8.79 -4.02
CA ASN A 250 7.14 -8.03 -3.31
C ASN A 250 6.55 -7.16 -2.19
N TYR A 251 5.35 -6.62 -2.38
CA TYR A 251 4.68 -5.85 -1.33
C TYR A 251 4.24 -6.74 -0.19
N ALA A 252 3.71 -7.94 -0.45
CA ALA A 252 3.41 -8.92 0.59
C ALA A 252 4.68 -9.36 1.35
N ARG A 253 5.83 -9.46 0.67
CA ARG A 253 7.12 -9.74 1.29
C ARG A 253 7.50 -8.70 2.35
N MET A 254 7.23 -7.42 2.09
CA MET A 254 7.48 -6.32 3.04
C MET A 254 6.61 -6.38 4.32
N GLU A 255 5.61 -7.27 4.38
CA GLU A 255 4.77 -7.51 5.56
C GLU A 255 5.38 -8.56 6.52
N PHE A 256 6.36 -9.37 6.11
CA PHE A 256 6.92 -10.44 6.97
C PHE A 256 8.43 -10.55 6.93
N GLU A 257 9.10 -10.09 5.87
CA GLU A 257 10.54 -10.22 5.78
C GLU A 257 11.27 -9.25 6.72
N GLY A 258 12.29 -9.76 7.41
CA GLY A 258 12.97 -9.02 8.47
C GLY A 258 12.19 -8.95 9.78
N GLN A 259 11.12 -9.73 9.95
CA GLN A 259 10.37 -9.79 11.20
C GLN A 259 11.29 -10.22 12.36
N PRO A 260 11.32 -9.45 13.47
CA PRO A 260 12.08 -9.83 14.66
C PRO A 260 11.57 -11.10 15.31
N TYR A 261 12.41 -11.70 16.16
CA TYR A 261 11.97 -12.77 17.06
C TYR A 261 10.82 -12.27 17.95
N GLY A 262 9.75 -13.07 18.03
CA GLY A 262 8.53 -12.72 18.75
C GLY A 262 7.53 -11.84 17.97
N GLY A 263 7.84 -11.44 16.74
CA GLY A 263 6.93 -10.68 15.87
C GLY A 263 7.26 -9.18 15.75
N TRP A 264 6.49 -8.49 14.91
CA TRP A 264 6.59 -7.05 14.71
C TRP A 264 6.11 -6.30 15.94
N VAL A 265 6.87 -5.29 16.37
CA VAL A 265 6.39 -4.34 17.38
C VAL A 265 5.41 -3.37 16.73
N VAL A 266 4.21 -3.29 17.30
CA VAL A 266 3.12 -2.42 16.86
C VAL A 266 2.73 -1.51 18.01
N ASP A 267 2.80 -0.21 17.78
CA ASP A 267 2.20 0.80 18.65
C ASP A 267 0.80 1.10 18.08
N ALA A 268 -0.21 0.52 18.70
CA ALA A 268 -1.59 0.68 18.28
C ALA A 268 -2.09 2.10 18.51
N THR A 269 -1.66 2.76 19.58
CA THR A 269 -2.06 4.14 19.88
C THR A 269 -1.58 5.12 18.81
N ARG A 270 -0.35 4.94 18.33
CA ARG A 270 0.23 5.78 17.26
C ARG A 270 0.01 5.23 15.86
N MET A 271 -0.73 4.13 15.71
CA MET A 271 -0.94 3.45 14.43
C MET A 271 0.37 3.13 13.69
N TRP A 272 1.39 2.73 14.44
CA TRP A 272 2.76 2.55 13.94
C TRP A 272 3.20 1.08 13.99
N CYS A 273 3.97 0.65 12.99
CA CYS A 273 4.56 -0.69 12.96
C CYS A 273 5.98 -0.67 12.39
N GLN A 274 6.83 -1.55 12.90
CA GLN A 274 8.22 -1.69 12.48
C GLN A 274 8.39 -2.31 11.07
N CYS A 275 7.36 -2.86 10.45
CA CYS A 275 7.49 -3.56 9.16
C CYS A 275 7.76 -2.60 7.98
N TYR A 276 8.40 -3.11 6.92
CA TYR A 276 8.73 -2.31 5.73
C TYR A 276 7.47 -1.83 4.99
N TYR A 277 6.39 -2.62 5.01
CA TYR A 277 5.13 -2.23 4.41
C TYR A 277 4.57 -0.96 5.06
N TRP A 278 4.54 -0.91 6.40
CA TRP A 278 4.09 0.28 7.13
C TRP A 278 4.97 1.49 6.81
N PHE A 279 6.30 1.31 6.78
CA PHE A 279 7.22 2.39 6.45
C PHE A 279 6.90 3.04 5.08
N GLY A 280 6.55 2.25 4.07
CA GLY A 280 6.16 2.78 2.77
C GLY A 280 4.78 3.44 2.76
N PHE A 281 3.77 2.78 3.34
CA PHE A 281 2.36 3.15 3.11
C PHE A 281 1.66 3.81 4.29
N GLY A 282 2.30 3.94 5.46
CA GLY A 282 1.72 4.51 6.69
C GLY A 282 0.61 3.68 7.32
N VAL A 283 0.31 2.50 6.76
CA VAL A 283 -0.63 1.52 7.28
C VAL A 283 -0.18 0.13 6.84
N CYS A 284 -0.41 -0.88 7.66
CA CYS A 284 -0.11 -2.27 7.32
C CYS A 284 -1.11 -3.24 7.95
N VAL A 285 -1.01 -4.52 7.58
CA VAL A 285 -1.87 -5.57 8.13
C VAL A 285 -1.71 -5.74 9.64
N HIS A 286 -0.53 -5.45 10.21
CA HIS A 286 -0.26 -5.61 11.64
C HIS A 286 -0.93 -4.52 12.49
N VAL A 287 -0.87 -3.26 12.04
CA VAL A 287 -1.56 -2.15 12.72
C VAL A 287 -3.06 -2.39 12.72
N LEU A 288 -3.63 -2.80 11.58
CA LEU A 288 -5.05 -3.09 11.48
C LEU A 288 -5.47 -4.31 12.31
N PHE A 289 -4.62 -5.33 12.38
CA PHE A 289 -4.83 -6.48 13.27
C PHE A 289 -4.79 -6.06 14.75
N ALA A 290 -3.80 -5.24 15.12
CA ALA A 290 -3.65 -4.72 16.48
C ALA A 290 -4.87 -3.91 16.91
N GLN A 291 -5.35 -3.04 16.02
CA GLN A 291 -6.54 -2.25 16.23
C GLN A 291 -7.77 -3.12 16.51
N ARG A 292 -8.01 -4.16 15.69
CA ARG A 292 -9.12 -5.12 15.94
C ARG A 292 -8.98 -5.93 17.22
N THR A 293 -7.76 -6.04 17.76
CA THR A 293 -7.48 -6.85 18.94
C THR A 293 -7.57 -6.04 20.23
N LEU A 294 -7.22 -4.75 20.17
CA LEU A 294 -7.16 -3.84 21.32
C LEU A 294 -8.39 -2.94 21.44
N GLU A 295 -8.87 -2.43 20.32
CA GLU A 295 -10.18 -1.79 20.22
C GLU A 295 -11.15 -2.89 19.81
N TYR A 296 -12.29 -2.96 20.50
CA TYR A 296 -13.25 -4.04 20.35
C TYR A 296 -14.00 -4.00 19.00
N LEU A 297 -13.36 -3.80 17.84
CA LEU A 297 -14.07 -3.59 16.58
C LEU A 297 -14.43 -4.92 15.88
N ASP A 298 -15.73 -5.13 15.61
CA ASP A 298 -16.25 -6.23 14.80
C ASP A 298 -15.71 -6.16 13.35
N CYS A 299 -15.96 -7.21 12.55
CA CYS A 299 -15.56 -7.27 11.14
C CYS A 299 -16.12 -6.12 10.26
N ALA A 300 -17.01 -5.30 10.79
CA ALA A 300 -17.61 -4.12 10.17
C ALA A 300 -17.15 -2.79 10.81
N GLY A 301 -16.24 -2.81 11.80
CA GLY A 301 -15.71 -1.62 12.45
C GLY A 301 -16.58 -1.06 13.58
N ARG A 302 -17.40 -1.89 14.26
CA ARG A 302 -18.24 -1.47 15.40
C ARG A 302 -17.76 -2.07 16.72
N GLU A 303 -17.80 -1.30 17.81
CA GLU A 303 -17.39 -1.79 19.13
C GLU A 303 -18.23 -2.98 19.64
N ILE A 304 -17.56 -4.03 20.11
CA ILE A 304 -18.07 -5.25 20.74
C ILE A 304 -17.64 -5.24 22.21
N LEU A 305 -18.48 -4.77 23.11
CA LEU A 305 -18.18 -4.88 24.55
C LEU A 305 -18.12 -6.37 24.96
N VAL A 306 -16.92 -6.89 25.27
CA VAL A 306 -16.77 -8.23 25.89
C VAL A 306 -16.17 -8.09 27.28
N THR A 307 -17.03 -8.27 28.30
CA THR A 307 -16.66 -8.35 29.70
C THR A 307 -15.83 -9.63 29.93
N ARG A 308 -14.51 -9.49 30.10
CA ARG A 308 -13.66 -10.62 30.52
C ARG A 308 -13.84 -10.88 32.01
N GLY A 309 -14.87 -11.66 32.37
CA GLY A 309 -14.91 -12.34 33.66
C GLY A 309 -13.77 -13.38 33.70
N LYS A 310 -12.77 -13.18 34.57
CA LYS A 310 -11.81 -14.23 34.93
C LYS A 310 -12.59 -15.44 35.42
N GLN A 311 -12.61 -16.54 34.67
CA GLN A 311 -12.98 -17.83 35.24
C GLN A 311 -11.92 -18.17 36.30
N LYS A 312 -12.25 -17.90 37.57
CA LYS A 312 -11.59 -18.55 38.69
C LYS A 312 -11.83 -20.05 38.52
N LYS A 313 -10.76 -20.82 38.28
CA LYS A 313 -10.77 -22.25 38.58
C LYS A 313 -11.00 -22.39 40.08
N GLY A 314 -12.24 -22.62 40.48
CA GLY A 314 -12.63 -22.97 41.83
C GLY A 314 -12.48 -24.47 42.02
N ALA A 315 -11.88 -24.83 43.14
CA ALA A 315 -11.68 -26.20 43.61
C ALA A 315 -13.01 -26.92 43.85
N ASP A 316 -12.94 -28.25 43.84
CA ASP A 316 -14.01 -29.17 44.24
C ASP A 316 -14.64 -28.75 45.58
N ASP A 317 -15.96 -28.58 45.59
CA ASP A 317 -16.79 -28.67 46.79
C ASP A 317 -18.09 -29.43 46.44
N PRO A 318 -18.28 -30.67 46.91
CA PRO A 318 -19.35 -31.53 46.44
C PRO A 318 -20.59 -31.39 47.33
N LEU A 319 -21.28 -30.25 47.37
CA LEU A 319 -22.52 -30.13 48.17
C LEU A 319 -23.40 -28.91 47.82
N VAL A 320 -23.79 -28.71 46.54
CA VAL A 320 -25.00 -27.90 46.25
C VAL A 320 -25.76 -28.48 45.04
N ARG A 321 -26.93 -29.05 45.34
CA ARG A 321 -27.96 -29.42 44.38
C ARG A 321 -28.71 -28.16 43.90
N ASP A 322 -29.17 -28.28 42.66
CA ASP A 322 -30.35 -27.66 42.07
C ASP A 322 -30.18 -26.33 41.32
N GLY A 323 -30.82 -26.25 40.14
CA GLY A 323 -30.96 -25.01 39.37
C GLY A 323 -30.38 -24.98 37.95
N GLN A 324 -31.12 -25.53 36.99
CA GLN A 324 -31.22 -25.07 35.58
C GLN A 324 -30.00 -25.26 34.65
N ARG A 325 -29.96 -26.46 34.02
CA ARG A 325 -29.40 -26.66 32.68
C ARG A 325 -30.37 -26.12 31.63
N GLY A 326 -29.92 -25.23 30.75
CA GLY A 326 -30.62 -24.82 29.54
C GLY A 326 -29.80 -25.14 28.28
N GLY A 327 -29.76 -26.41 27.89
CA GLY A 327 -29.26 -26.87 26.58
C GLY A 327 -30.42 -27.16 25.63
N ARG A 328 -30.23 -26.93 24.32
CA ARG A 328 -31.23 -27.11 23.26
C ARG A 328 -31.61 -28.60 23.10
N PRO A 329 -32.90 -28.97 22.98
CA PRO A 329 -33.30 -30.37 22.77
C PRO A 329 -32.88 -30.91 21.40
N LEU A 330 -32.41 -32.15 21.36
CA LEU A 330 -32.09 -32.93 20.15
C LEU A 330 -33.30 -33.79 19.78
N GLY A 331 -34.23 -33.25 18.98
CA GLY A 331 -35.34 -34.03 18.43
C GLY A 331 -36.40 -33.14 17.78
N VAL A 332 -36.71 -33.42 16.50
CA VAL A 332 -37.79 -32.76 15.76
C VAL A 332 -39.11 -33.47 16.10
N GLY A 333 -40.07 -32.71 16.65
CA GLY A 333 -41.38 -33.23 17.05
C GLY A 333 -42.40 -33.25 15.90
N PRO A 334 -43.46 -34.08 16.02
CA PRO A 334 -44.40 -34.38 14.94
C PRO A 334 -45.47 -33.27 14.83
N ALA A 335 -45.22 -32.28 13.99
CA ALA A 335 -46.21 -31.26 13.64
C ALA A 335 -46.10 -30.82 12.16
N LEU A 336 -45.75 -31.77 11.28
CA LEU A 336 -45.86 -31.66 9.82
C LEU A 336 -46.60 -32.88 9.24
N THR A 337 -47.78 -33.11 9.77
CA THR A 337 -48.83 -33.91 9.13
C THR A 337 -50.12 -33.12 9.25
N TYR A 338 -50.45 -32.35 8.21
CA TYR A 338 -51.72 -32.39 7.48
C TYR A 338 -51.51 -31.79 6.10
#